data_AF-A0A962SXR5-F1
#
_entry.id   AF-A0A962SXR5-F1
#
_cell.length_a   1.000
_cell.length_b   1.000
_cell.length_c   1.000
_cell.angle_alpha   90.00
_cell.angle_beta   90.00
_cell.angle_gamma   90.00
#
_symmetry.space_group_name_H-M   'P 1'
#
loop_
_entity.id
_entity.type
_entity.pdbx_description
1 polymer ?
#
loop_
_entity_poly.entity_id
_entity_poly.type
_entity_poly.pdbx_seq_one_letter_code
_entity_poly.pdbx_strand_id
1 'polypeptide(L)' 'MGFEKFLFYVFALILIFAAVRVITVRNPVHAALFLVLAFFTSAALWLLIEAEFLAITLVLVYVGAVMVLFLFV' A
#
# COMPACT_ATOMS: atom_id res chain seq x y z
N MET A 1 -7.12 22.90 7.99
CA MET A 1 -6.79 21.46 7.89
C MET A 1 -5.47 21.27 8.63
N GLY A 2 -5.37 20.36 9.59
CA GLY A 2 -4.05 20.02 10.17
C GLY A 2 -3.18 19.34 9.11
N PHE A 3 -1.85 19.50 9.19
CA PHE A 3 -0.91 18.86 8.25
C PHE A 3 -1.09 17.34 8.19
N GLU A 4 -1.33 16.70 9.33
CA GLU A 4 -1.65 15.27 9.43
C GLU A 4 -2.91 14.88 8.64
N LYS A 5 -4.01 15.65 8.77
CA LYS A 5 -5.25 15.41 8.02
C LYS A 5 -5.05 15.58 6.52
N PHE A 6 -4.23 16.54 6.10
CA PHE A 6 -3.88 16.71 4.70
C PHE A 6 -3.15 15.45 4.16
N LEU A 7 -2.13 14.96 4.88
CA LEU A 7 -1.43 13.73 4.52
C LEU A 7 -2.37 12.51 4.49
N PHE A 8 -3.28 12.40 5.47
CA PHE A 8 -4.29 11.34 5.50
C PHE A 8 -5.12 11.30 4.22
N TYR A 9 -5.67 12.43 3.77
CA TYR A 9 -6.49 12.46 2.56
C TYR A 9 -5.69 12.14 1.29
N VAL A 10 -4.44 12.59 1.21
CA VAL A 10 -3.55 12.27 0.09
C VAL A 10 -3.28 10.77 0.04
N PHE A 11 -2.87 10.16 1.16
CA PHE A 11 -2.59 8.73 1.23
C PHE A 11 -3.86 7.87 1.05
N ALA A 12 -5.01 8.30 1.58
CA ALA A 12 -6.27 7.61 1.38
C ALA A 12 -6.70 7.59 -0.10
N LEU A 13 -6.52 8.72 -0.82
CA LEU A 13 -6.84 8.79 -2.24
C LEU A 13 -5.93 7.87 -3.07
N ILE A 14 -4.62 7.88 -2.78
CA ILE A 14 -3.65 6.99 -3.43
C ILE A 14 -3.99 5.52 -3.14
N LEU A 15 -4.34 5.18 -1.90
CA LEU A 15 -4.71 3.83 -1.50
C LEU A 15 -5.95 3.32 -2.25
N ILE A 16 -7.01 4.12 -2.31
CA ILE A 16 -8.25 3.76 -3.03
C ILE A 16 -7.95 3.60 -4.53
N PHE A 17 -7.20 4.53 -5.11
CA PHE A 17 -6.80 4.44 -6.52
C PHE A 17 -6.00 3.14 -6.79
N ALA A 18 -4.99 2.85 -5.97
CA ALA A 18 -4.18 1.65 -6.09
C ALA A 18 -5.04 0.38 -5.98
N ALA A 19 -5.91 0.29 -4.97
CA ALA A 19 -6.81 -0.85 -4.78
C ALA A 19 -7.76 -1.09 -5.96
N VAL A 20 -8.33 -0.02 -6.53
CA VAL A 20 -9.15 -0.11 -7.75
C VAL A 20 -8.31 -0.59 -8.94
N ARG A 21 -7.07 -0.11 -9.07
CA ARG A 21 -6.17 -0.54 -10.15
C ARG A 21 -5.73 -2.01 -10.02
N VAL A 22 -5.58 -2.54 -8.81
CA VAL A 22 -5.28 -3.98 -8.60
C VAL A 22 -6.30 -4.87 -9.29
N ILE A 23 -7.60 -4.56 -9.17
CA ILE A 23 -8.67 -5.42 -9.73
C ILE A 23 -9.08 -5.06 -11.16
N THR A 24 -8.77 -3.85 -11.63
CA THR A 24 -9.18 -3.39 -12.98
C THR A 24 -8.12 -3.62 -14.06
N VAL A 25 -6.85 -3.83 -13.67
CA VAL A 25 -5.76 -4.04 -14.60
C VAL A 25 -5.71 -5.49 -15.08
N ARG A 26 -5.60 -5.67 -16.40
CA ARG A 26 -5.56 -7.00 -17.03
C ARG A 26 -4.21 -7.71 -16.90
N ASN A 27 -3.12 -6.95 -16.77
CA ASN A 27 -1.79 -7.50 -16.65
C ASN A 27 -1.48 -7.82 -15.17
N PRO A 28 -1.23 -9.10 -14.81
CA PRO A 28 -1.03 -9.52 -13.43
C PRO A 28 0.19 -8.87 -12.76
N VAL A 29 1.26 -8.61 -13.52
CA VAL A 29 2.46 -7.92 -13.01
C VAL A 29 2.12 -6.49 -12.62
N HIS A 30 1.34 -5.78 -13.44
CA HIS A 30 0.91 -4.43 -13.12
C HIS A 30 -0.06 -4.42 -11.94
N ALA A 31 -0.96 -5.39 -11.86
CA ALA A 31 -1.84 -5.55 -10.69
C ALA A 31 -1.03 -5.78 -9.41
N ALA A 32 0.02 -6.61 -9.45
CA ALA A 32 0.95 -6.81 -8.34
C ALA A 32 1.69 -5.53 -7.94
N LEU A 33 2.14 -4.70 -8.89
CA LEU A 33 2.75 -3.40 -8.60
C LEU A 33 1.77 -2.43 -7.92
N PHE A 34 0.51 -2.40 -8.35
CA PHE A 34 -0.52 -1.61 -7.67
C PHE A 34 -0.83 -2.15 -6.27
N LEU A 35 -0.72 -3.46 -6.05
CA LEU A 35 -0.89 -4.06 -4.73
C LEU A 35 0.25 -3.69 -3.77
N VAL A 36 1.49 -3.67 -4.27
CA VAL A 36 2.65 -3.14 -3.53
C VAL A 36 2.43 -1.67 -3.15
N LEU A 37 1.96 -0.84 -4.09
CA LEU A 37 1.63 0.55 -3.82
C LEU A 37 0.55 0.65 -2.73
N ALA A 38 -0.52 -0.15 -2.81
CA ALA A 38 -1.58 -0.15 -1.80
C ALA A 38 -1.04 -0.50 -0.40
N PHE A 39 -0.24 -1.57 -0.25
CA PHE A 39 0.33 -1.94 1.05
C PHE A 39 1.30 -0.89 1.59
N PHE A 40 2.14 -0.31 0.74
CA PHE A 40 3.05 0.75 1.15
C PHE A 40 2.29 2.00 1.62
N THR A 41 1.23 2.39 0.91
CA THR A 41 0.41 3.55 1.29
C THR A 41 -0.37 3.30 2.59
N SER A 42 -0.86 2.08 2.80
CA SER A 42 -1.46 1.65 4.07
C SER A 42 -0.47 1.71 5.24
N ALA A 43 0.80 1.33 5.02
CA ALA A 43 1.84 1.45 6.05
C ALA A 43 2.08 2.92 6.42
N ALA A 44 2.07 3.83 5.45
CA ALA A 44 2.15 5.26 5.73
C ALA A 44 0.96 5.77 6.56
N LEU A 45 -0.27 5.31 6.26
CA LEU A 45 -1.46 5.62 7.07
C LEU A 45 -1.37 5.06 8.49
N TRP A 46 -0.80 3.87 8.68
CA TRP A 46 -0.55 3.29 10.00
C TRP A 46 0.51 4.07 10.79
N LEU A 47 1.55 4.59 10.13
CA LEU A 47 2.51 5.49 10.78
C LEU A 47 1.87 6.81 11.22
N LEU A 48 0.90 7.34 10.46
CA LEU A 48 0.17 8.57 10.86
C LEU A 48 -0.59 8.40 12.18
N ILE A 49 -1.08 7.19 12.47
CA ILE A 49 -1.81 6.87 13.71
C ILE A 49 -0.91 6.19 14.76
N GLU A 50 0.41 6.35 14.65
CA GLU A 50 1.41 5.81 15.59
C GLU A 50 1.41 4.27 15.71
N ALA A 51 0.89 3.56 14.70
CA ALA A 51 0.88 2.10 14.63
C ALA A 51 2.16 1.55 13.98
N GLU A 52 3.32 1.88 14.57
CA GLU A 52 4.65 1.65 14.00
C GLU A 52 4.94 0.17 13.71
N PHE A 53 4.72 -0.71 14.70
CA PHE A 53 5.00 -2.14 14.57
C PHE A 53 4.19 -2.78 13.43
N LEU A 54 2.92 -2.40 13.31
CA LEU A 54 2.04 -2.88 12.24
C LEU A 54 2.51 -2.36 10.88
N ALA A 55 2.87 -1.08 10.77
CA ALA A 55 3.35 -0.48 9.53
C ALA A 55 4.62 -1.17 9.00
N ILE A 56 5.60 -1.37 9.88
CA ILE A 56 6.86 -2.02 9.52
C ILE A 56 6.62 -3.48 9.13
N THR A 57 5.81 -4.21 9.90
CA THR A 57 5.49 -5.61 9.62
C THR A 57 4.73 -5.77 8.30
N LEU A 58 3.82 -4.86 7.96
CA LEU A 58 3.11 -4.85 6.68
C LEU A 58 4.08 -4.77 5.51
N VAL A 59 5.03 -3.83 5.57
CA VAL A 59 6.03 -3.67 4.50
C VAL A 59 6.96 -4.88 4.44
N LEU A 60 7.50 -5.33 5.57
CA LEU A 60 8.47 -6.42 5.60
C LEU A 60 7.86 -7.74 5.12
N VAL A 61 6.67 -8.09 5.61
CA VAL A 61 6.04 -9.39 5.31
C VAL A 61 5.31 -9.35 3.98
N TYR A 62 4.44 -8.37 3.74
CA TYR A 62 3.61 -8.38 2.53
C TYR A 62 4.35 -7.82 1.32
N VAL A 63 4.98 -6.66 1.43
CA VAL A 63 5.73 -6.09 0.30
C VAL A 63 7.04 -6.85 0.06
N GLY A 64 7.75 -7.20 1.12
CA GLY A 64 9.06 -7.88 1.03
C GLY A 64 8.97 -9.36 0.66
N ALA A 65 8.18 -10.17 1.39
CA ALA A 65 8.14 -11.61 1.14
C ALA A 65 7.05 -11.99 0.14
N VAL A 66 5.78 -11.68 0.43
CA VAL A 66 4.64 -12.20 -0.35
C VAL A 66 4.62 -11.65 -1.78
N MET A 67 4.80 -10.33 -1.95
CA MET A 67 4.71 -9.72 -3.27
C MET A 67 5.88 -10.08 -4.18
N VAL A 68 7.07 -10.27 -3.62
CA VAL A 68 8.25 -10.70 -4.38
C VAL A 68 8.04 -12.11 -4.92
N LEU A 69 7.48 -13.03 -4.12
CA LEU A 69 7.11 -14.37 -4.58
C LEU A 69 6.08 -14.34 -5.72
N PHE A 70 5.10 -13.43 -5.65
CA PHE A 70 4.09 -13.24 -6.70
C PHE A 70 4.67 -12.73 -8.03
N LEU A 71 5.74 -11.94 -7.98
CA LEU A 71 6.39 -11.41 -9.19
C LEU A 71 7.32 -12.43 -9.86
N PHE A 72 7.73 -13.48 -9.14
CA PHE A 72 8.61 -14.54 -9.64
C PHE A 72 7.88 -15.84 -10.02
N VAL A 73 6.54 -15.87 -9.93
CA VAL A 73 5.64 -16.95 -10.38
C VAL A 73 4.97 -16.54 -11.68
#